data_AF-A0A565BW55-F1
#
_entry.id   AF-A0A565BW55-F1
#
_cell.length_a   1.000
_cell.length_b   1.000
_cell.length_c   1.000
_cell.angle_alpha   90.00
_cell.angle_beta   90.00
_cell.angle_gamma   90.00
#
_symmetry.space_group_name_H-M   'P 1'
#
loop_
_entity.id
_entity.type
_entity.pdbx_description
1 polymer ?
#
loop_
_entity_poly.entity_id
_entity_poly.type
_entity_poly.pdbx_seq_one_letter_code
_entity_poly.pdbx_strand_id
1 'polypeptide(L)'
;MAIDGGFSLQLAFETFYELCPKVAALPFLISITNKGGEVVDNEEVINALSDVFLHPEYTIPLVHCFLPILRRVVDRVVGLLRLVGDLSSSIDYSDDGWSVLENAMKEGVSVIDFYVRRGQRLELHECACLAFSRALHLNTTLLG
;
A
#
# COMPACT_ATOMS: atom_id res chain seq x y z
N MET A 1 -13.75 -3.12 13.47
CA MET A 1 -14.68 -1.97 13.66
C MET A 1 -14.60 -1.54 15.10
N ALA A 2 -14.58 -0.23 15.38
CA ALA A 2 -14.61 0.27 16.75
C ALA A 2 -16.00 0.05 17.39
N ILE A 3 -16.05 0.06 18.73
CA ILE A 3 -17.27 -0.23 19.52
C ILE A 3 -18.40 0.79 19.23
N ASP A 4 -18.06 1.97 18.72
CA ASP A 4 -18.96 3.05 18.31
C ASP A 4 -19.35 3.02 16.82
N GLY A 5 -18.93 1.99 16.06
CA GLY A 5 -19.11 1.94 14.61
C GLY A 5 -18.16 2.86 13.83
N GLY A 6 -17.26 3.55 14.51
CA GLY A 6 -16.24 4.40 13.92
C GLY A 6 -15.08 3.62 13.30
N PHE A 7 -14.33 4.29 12.44
CA PHE A 7 -13.05 3.80 11.94
C PHE A 7 -11.99 3.94 13.03
N SER A 8 -11.35 2.83 13.41
CA SER A 8 -10.20 2.82 14.31
C SER A 8 -8.96 2.39 13.53
N LEU A 9 -7.97 3.29 13.48
CA LEU A 9 -6.67 3.02 12.87
C LEU A 9 -5.97 1.82 13.52
N GLN A 10 -6.02 1.73 14.85
CA GLN A 10 -5.41 0.64 15.59
C GLN A 10 -5.99 -0.71 15.18
N LEU A 11 -7.33 -0.85 15.18
CA LEU A 11 -7.98 -2.09 14.79
C LEU A 11 -7.71 -2.42 13.31
N ALA A 12 -7.66 -1.41 12.43
CA ALA A 12 -7.32 -1.61 11.03
C ALA A 12 -5.90 -2.16 10.86
N PHE A 13 -4.92 -1.64 11.61
CA PHE A 13 -3.56 -2.17 11.61
C PHE A 13 -3.47 -3.58 12.19
N GLU A 14 -4.15 -3.86 13.30
CA GLU A 14 -4.22 -5.20 13.89
C GLU A 14 -4.74 -6.23 12.87
N THR A 15 -5.89 -5.95 12.24
CA THR A 15 -6.43 -6.82 11.18
C THR A 15 -5.49 -6.92 9.97
N PHE A 16 -4.84 -5.82 9.57
CA PHE A 16 -3.91 -5.83 8.45
C PHE A 16 -2.68 -6.72 8.73
N TYR A 17 -2.15 -6.69 9.95
CA TYR A 17 -1.04 -7.54 10.37
C TYR A 17 -1.43 -9.01 10.52
N GLU A 18 -2.66 -9.31 10.92
CA GLU A 18 -3.19 -10.67 10.92
C GLU A 18 -3.31 -11.24 9.50
N LEU A 19 -3.80 -10.44 8.55
CA LEU A 19 -3.91 -10.85 7.14
C LEU A 19 -2.56 -10.91 6.43
N CYS A 20 -1.61 -10.06 6.82
CA CYS A 20 -0.29 -9.92 6.19
C CYS A 20 0.84 -9.82 7.22
N PRO A 21 1.23 -10.92 7.88
CA PRO A 21 2.20 -10.88 8.98
C PRO A 21 3.58 -10.32 8.59
N LYS A 22 4.01 -10.53 7.34
CA LYS A 22 5.29 -10.03 6.81
C LYS A 22 5.38 -8.50 6.84
N VAL A 23 4.25 -7.83 6.66
CA VAL A 23 4.18 -6.37 6.51
C VAL A 23 4.54 -5.66 7.83
N ALA A 24 4.31 -6.31 8.97
CA ALA A 24 4.67 -5.79 10.29
C ALA A 24 6.19 -5.67 10.49
N ALA A 25 6.99 -6.42 9.71
CA ALA A 25 8.45 -6.36 9.74
C ALA A 25 9.04 -5.30 8.79
N LEU A 26 8.20 -4.58 8.03
CA LEU A 26 8.68 -3.57 7.10
C LEU A 26 9.06 -2.27 7.84
N PRO A 27 10.19 -1.63 7.51
CA PRO A 27 10.63 -0.40 8.18
C PRO A 27 9.58 0.71 8.23
N PHE A 28 8.78 0.86 7.16
CA PHE A 28 7.71 1.85 7.07
C PHE A 28 6.68 1.70 8.19
N LEU A 29 6.28 0.46 8.48
CA LEU A 29 5.20 0.13 9.42
C LEU A 29 5.70 -0.12 10.84
N ILE A 30 6.96 -0.53 11.02
CA ILE A 30 7.60 -0.58 12.33
C ILE A 30 7.57 0.80 13.01
N SER A 31 7.86 1.87 12.25
CA SER A 31 7.88 3.24 12.78
C SER A 31 6.52 3.68 13.34
N ILE A 32 5.43 3.30 12.66
CA ILE A 32 4.04 3.56 13.08
C ILE A 32 3.69 2.73 14.32
N THR A 33 4.02 1.44 14.28
CA THR A 33 3.69 0.50 15.35
C THR A 33 4.35 0.90 16.66
N ASN A 34 5.61 1.36 16.61
CA ASN A 34 6.36 1.77 17.79
C ASN A 34 5.87 3.08 18.44
N LYS A 35 5.17 3.95 17.69
CA LYS A 35 4.65 5.22 18.23
C LYS A 35 3.38 5.07 19.06
N GLY A 36 2.66 3.94 18.92
CA GLY A 36 1.38 3.70 19.61
C GLY A 36 0.24 4.55 19.03
N GLY A 37 -0.95 3.96 18.89
CA GLY A 37 -2.08 4.50 18.11
C GLY A 37 -2.63 5.88 18.54
N GLU A 38 -2.22 6.41 19.69
CA GLU A 38 -2.65 7.71 20.21
C GLU A 38 -1.81 8.89 19.71
N VAL A 39 -0.63 8.64 19.13
CA VAL A 39 0.37 9.68 18.77
C VAL A 39 0.70 9.70 17.27
N VAL A 40 0.16 8.78 16.48
CA VAL A 40 0.49 8.71 15.04
C VAL A 40 -0.29 9.77 14.26
N ASP A 41 0.44 10.64 13.58
CA ASP A 41 -0.14 11.60 12.64
C ASP A 41 -0.78 10.88 11.45
N ASN A 42 -1.94 11.35 11.01
CA ASN A 42 -2.63 10.79 9.86
C ASN A 42 -1.75 10.81 8.61
N GLU A 43 -0.94 11.85 8.40
CA GLU A 43 -0.03 11.90 7.24
C GLU A 43 1.07 10.85 7.32
N GLU A 44 1.60 10.55 8.50
CA GLU A 44 2.59 9.47 8.68
C GLU A 44 2.00 8.10 8.30
N VAL A 45 0.74 7.85 8.71
CA VAL A 45 -0.01 6.65 8.30
C VAL A 45 -0.16 6.59 6.79
N ILE A 46 -0.64 7.67 6.18
CA ILE A 46 -0.86 7.73 4.73
C ILE A 46 0.46 7.52 3.98
N ASN A 47 1.57 8.07 4.47
CA ASN A 47 2.90 7.87 3.89
C ASN A 47 3.30 6.40 3.89
N ALA A 48 3.28 5.74 5.05
CA ALA A 48 3.72 4.35 5.14
C ALA A 48 2.81 3.38 4.37
N LEU A 49 1.49 3.61 4.37
CA LEU A 49 0.56 2.82 3.55
C LEU A 49 0.82 3.02 2.06
N SER A 50 1.16 4.24 1.63
CA SER A 50 1.50 4.53 0.23
C SER A 50 2.79 3.83 -0.21
N ASP A 51 3.76 3.68 0.69
CA ASP A 51 5.05 3.05 0.38
C ASP A 51 4.94 1.56 0.07
N VAL A 52 3.90 0.89 0.57
CA VAL A 52 3.64 -0.55 0.37
C VAL A 52 2.44 -0.83 -0.55
N PHE A 53 1.67 0.19 -0.92
CA PHE A 53 0.34 0.06 -1.51
C PHE A 53 0.29 -0.79 -2.78
N LEU A 54 1.29 -0.66 -3.65
CA LEU A 54 1.35 -1.32 -4.96
C LEU A 54 1.95 -2.72 -4.89
N HIS A 55 2.22 -3.25 -3.69
CA HIS A 55 2.77 -4.58 -3.56
C HIS A 55 1.71 -5.66 -3.88
N PRO A 56 2.06 -6.70 -4.67
CA PRO A 56 1.16 -7.79 -5.03
C PRO A 56 0.44 -8.47 -3.89
N GLU A 57 1.14 -8.69 -2.77
CA GLU A 57 0.56 -9.36 -1.61
C GLU A 57 -0.21 -8.42 -0.67
N TYR A 58 0.01 -7.10 -0.74
CA TYR A 58 -0.47 -6.18 0.30
C TYR A 58 -1.61 -5.28 -0.15
N THR A 59 -1.78 -5.04 -1.46
CA THR A 59 -2.81 -4.11 -1.96
C THR A 59 -4.22 -4.49 -1.47
N ILE A 60 -4.65 -5.74 -1.68
CA ILE A 60 -6.03 -6.16 -1.37
C ILE A 60 -6.31 -6.08 0.14
N PRO A 61 -5.46 -6.64 1.03
CA PRO A 61 -5.68 -6.53 2.47
C PRO A 61 -5.63 -5.07 2.96
N LEU A 62 -4.75 -4.24 2.39
CA LEU A 62 -4.67 -2.82 2.74
C LEU A 62 -5.97 -2.08 2.37
N VAL A 63 -6.45 -2.28 1.15
CA VAL A 63 -7.70 -1.67 0.67
C VAL A 63 -8.88 -2.08 1.55
N HIS A 64 -8.93 -3.34 1.99
CA HIS A 64 -9.96 -3.84 2.91
C HIS A 64 -9.88 -3.17 4.29
N CYS A 65 -8.70 -3.16 4.91
CA CYS A 65 -8.52 -2.65 6.28
C CYS A 65 -8.63 -1.13 6.39
N PHE A 66 -8.20 -0.39 5.35
CA PHE A 66 -8.06 1.07 5.37
C PHE A 66 -9.03 1.79 4.43
N LEU A 67 -10.12 1.14 4.03
CA LEU A 67 -11.13 1.70 3.11
C LEU A 67 -11.55 3.15 3.46
N PRO A 68 -11.78 3.52 4.74
CA PRO A 68 -12.19 4.89 5.11
C PRO A 68 -11.15 5.98 4.78
N ILE A 69 -9.86 5.63 4.69
CA ILE A 69 -8.77 6.55 4.36
C ILE A 69 -8.12 6.28 2.99
N LEU A 70 -8.60 5.24 2.28
CA LEU A 70 -8.02 4.75 1.03
C LEU A 70 -7.83 5.83 -0.02
N ARG A 71 -8.78 6.78 -0.12
CA ARG A 71 -8.68 7.88 -1.09
C ARG A 71 -7.38 8.68 -0.91
N ARG A 72 -7.00 9.00 0.33
CA ARG A 72 -5.79 9.79 0.61
C ARG A 72 -4.53 9.01 0.27
N VAL A 73 -4.53 7.69 0.53
CA VAL A 73 -3.44 6.78 0.12
C VAL A 73 -3.32 6.77 -1.40
N VAL A 74 -4.42 6.55 -2.13
CA VAL A 74 -4.43 6.51 -3.60
C VAL A 74 -3.99 7.84 -4.20
N ASP A 75 -4.52 8.98 -3.71
CA ASP A 75 -4.13 10.31 -4.19
C ASP A 75 -2.62 10.54 -4.04
N ARG A 76 -2.04 10.08 -2.93
CA ARG A 76 -0.60 10.14 -2.68
C ARG A 76 0.21 9.21 -3.58
N VAL A 77 -0.21 7.95 -3.75
CA VAL A 77 0.42 6.97 -4.65
C VAL A 77 0.43 7.52 -6.08
N VAL A 78 -0.70 8.05 -6.56
CA VAL A 78 -0.80 8.68 -7.88
C VAL A 78 0.14 9.89 -8.02
N GLY A 79 0.29 10.67 -6.94
CA GLY A 79 1.28 11.75 -6.89
C GLY A 79 2.72 11.27 -7.09
N LEU A 80 3.10 10.18 -6.41
CA LEU A 80 4.43 9.57 -6.53
C LEU A 80 4.69 8.93 -7.89
N LEU A 81 3.65 8.38 -8.53
CA LEU A 81 3.78 7.77 -9.85
C LEU A 81 4.24 8.74 -10.93
N ARG A 82 4.09 10.05 -10.74
CA ARG A 82 4.68 11.06 -11.63
C ARG A 82 6.21 10.99 -11.71
N LEU A 83 6.86 10.34 -10.74
CA LEU A 83 8.30 10.11 -10.71
C LEU A 83 8.71 8.93 -11.59
N VAL A 84 7.78 8.05 -11.95
CA VAL A 84 8.02 6.93 -12.86
C VAL A 84 8.08 7.48 -14.28
N GLY A 85 9.23 7.30 -14.94
CA GLY A 85 9.51 7.91 -16.25
C GLY A 85 8.59 7.43 -17.38
N ASP A 86 7.99 6.25 -17.24
CA ASP A 86 7.03 5.69 -18.20
C ASP A 86 5.95 4.91 -17.47
N LEU A 87 4.70 5.36 -17.58
CA LEU A 87 3.52 4.76 -16.94
C LEU A 87 2.84 3.69 -17.81
N SER A 88 3.36 3.40 -19.01
CA SER A 88 2.85 2.30 -19.82
C SER A 88 3.08 0.96 -19.12
N SER A 89 2.16 0.02 -19.25
CA SER A 89 2.28 -1.29 -18.59
C SER A 89 3.34 -2.18 -19.27
N SER A 90 4.22 -2.80 -18.50
CA SER A 90 5.06 -3.92 -18.93
C SER A 90 4.29 -5.24 -18.86
N ILE A 91 4.56 -6.15 -19.81
CA ILE A 91 4.01 -7.52 -19.83
C ILE A 91 5.05 -8.53 -19.34
N ASP A 92 6.32 -8.13 -19.21
CA ASP A 92 7.41 -8.99 -18.75
C ASP A 92 7.36 -9.16 -17.23
N TYR A 93 6.47 -10.05 -16.77
CA TYR A 93 6.48 -10.57 -15.41
C TYR A 93 7.72 -11.45 -15.22
N SER A 94 8.80 -10.86 -14.71
CA SER A 94 9.97 -11.63 -14.29
C SER A 94 9.76 -12.12 -12.86
N ASP A 95 9.77 -13.45 -12.67
CA ASP A 95 9.65 -14.12 -11.36
C ASP A 95 10.75 -13.65 -10.37
N ASP A 96 11.92 -13.25 -10.88
CA ASP A 96 13.01 -12.68 -10.08
C ASP A 96 12.64 -11.31 -9.49
N GLY A 97 11.79 -10.54 -10.19
CA GLY A 97 11.39 -9.18 -9.81
C GLY A 97 10.74 -9.10 -8.42
N TRP A 98 9.92 -10.10 -8.06
CA TRP A 98 9.24 -10.14 -6.76
C TRP A 98 10.23 -10.39 -5.61
N SER A 99 11.16 -11.32 -5.77
CA SER A 99 12.17 -11.61 -4.74
C SER A 99 13.08 -10.40 -4.48
N VAL A 100 13.41 -9.66 -5.53
CA VAL A 100 14.26 -8.46 -5.41
C VAL A 100 13.48 -7.28 -4.83
N LEU A 101 12.18 -7.16 -5.15
CA LEU A 101 11.30 -6.18 -4.53
C LEU A 101 11.18 -6.41 -3.01
N GLU A 102 10.93 -7.65 -2.59
CA GLU A 102 10.86 -8.04 -1.17
C GLU A 102 12.15 -7.71 -0.41
N ASN A 103 13.32 -7.95 -1.01
CA ASN A 103 14.60 -7.59 -0.41
C ASN A 103 14.77 -6.07 -0.30
N ALA A 104 14.44 -5.32 -1.35
CA ALA A 104 14.50 -3.86 -1.34
C ALA A 104 13.55 -3.25 -0.29
N MET A 105 12.35 -3.81 -0.11
CA MET A 105 11.39 -3.35 0.88
C MET A 105 11.88 -3.58 2.32
N LYS A 106 12.59 -4.69 2.58
CA LYS A 106 13.26 -4.91 3.88
C LYS A 106 14.35 -3.88 4.16
N GLU A 107 14.99 -3.35 3.12
CA GLU A 107 15.95 -2.25 3.21
C GLU A 107 15.28 -0.86 3.31
N GLY A 108 13.94 -0.80 3.31
CA GLY A 108 13.18 0.44 3.42
C GLY A 108 13.02 1.18 2.09
N VAL A 109 13.11 0.48 0.95
CA VAL A 109 12.78 1.04 -0.37
C VAL A 109 11.30 0.83 -0.66
N SER A 110 10.57 1.91 -0.92
CA SER A 110 9.13 1.84 -1.27
C SER A 110 8.94 1.13 -2.62
N VAL A 111 7.74 0.60 -2.87
CA VAL A 111 7.43 -0.05 -4.15
C VAL A 111 7.64 0.90 -5.33
N ILE A 112 7.27 2.18 -5.18
CA ILE A 112 7.44 3.17 -6.25
C ILE A 112 8.91 3.54 -6.44
N ASP A 113 9.67 3.76 -5.35
CA ASP A 113 11.11 4.03 -5.46
C ASP A 113 11.87 2.89 -6.12
N PHE A 114 11.45 1.65 -5.86
CA PHE A 114 12.00 0.47 -6.53
C PHE A 114 11.87 0.58 -8.05
N TYR A 115 10.68 0.89 -8.56
CA TYR A 115 10.45 1.07 -10.00
C TYR A 115 11.24 2.25 -10.57
N VAL A 116 11.22 3.39 -9.87
CA VAL A 116 11.94 4.61 -10.30
C VAL A 116 13.43 4.35 -10.42
N ARG A 117 14.06 3.72 -9.42
CA ARG A 117 15.50 3.42 -9.41
C ARG A 117 15.90 2.46 -10.54
N ARG A 118 15.00 1.57 -10.94
CA ARG A 118 15.24 0.60 -12.01
C ARG A 118 14.87 1.13 -13.40
N GLY A 119 14.32 2.34 -13.49
CA GLY A 119 13.75 2.87 -14.74
C GLY A 119 12.64 1.99 -15.29
N GLN A 120 11.98 1.23 -14.42
CA GLN A 120 10.94 0.28 -14.80
C GLN A 120 9.62 1.02 -15.02
N ARG A 121 8.85 0.43 -15.93
CA ARG A 121 7.45 0.72 -16.17
C ARG A 121 6.58 0.15 -15.06
N LEU A 122 5.32 0.58 -14.98
CA LEU A 122 4.32 -0.13 -14.17
C LEU A 122 4.03 -1.49 -14.80
N GLU A 123 3.69 -2.49 -14.01
CA GLU A 123 3.13 -3.74 -14.50
C GLU A 123 1.60 -3.65 -14.52
N LEU A 124 0.96 -4.69 -15.07
CA LEU A 124 -0.51 -4.78 -15.11
C LEU A 124 -1.11 -4.79 -13.69
N HIS A 125 -0.37 -5.36 -12.72
CA HIS A 125 -0.78 -5.46 -11.33
C HIS A 125 -1.02 -4.06 -10.73
N GLU A 126 -0.06 -3.15 -10.83
CA GLU A 126 -0.15 -1.83 -10.21
C GLU A 126 -1.30 -1.02 -10.83
N CYS A 127 -1.46 -1.15 -12.15
CA CYS A 127 -2.56 -0.53 -12.88
C CYS A 127 -3.92 -1.07 -12.40
N ALA A 128 -4.03 -2.39 -12.21
CA ALA A 128 -5.23 -3.03 -11.69
C ALA A 128 -5.52 -2.60 -10.24
N CYS A 129 -4.50 -2.52 -9.39
CA CYS A 129 -4.62 -2.08 -8.00
C CYS A 129 -5.17 -0.66 -7.88
N LEU A 130 -4.68 0.27 -8.69
CA LEU A 130 -5.19 1.64 -8.75
C LEU A 130 -6.63 1.69 -9.23
N ALA A 131 -6.95 0.99 -10.32
CA ALA A 131 -8.29 0.94 -10.88
C ALA A 131 -9.30 0.33 -9.90
N PHE A 132 -8.94 -0.80 -9.29
CA PHE A 132 -9.77 -1.49 -8.31
C PHE A 132 -10.02 -0.65 -7.06
N SER A 133 -8.98 -0.01 -6.53
CA SER A 133 -9.10 0.85 -5.36
C SER A 133 -9.98 2.06 -5.63
N ARG A 134 -9.90 2.63 -6.84
CA ARG A 134 -10.79 3.70 -7.28
C ARG A 134 -12.23 3.22 -7.41
N ALA A 135 -12.46 2.03 -7.95
CA ALA A 135 -13.78 1.43 -8.06
C ALA A 135 -14.40 1.20 -6.67
N LEU A 136 -13.64 0.66 -5.72
CA LEU A 136 -14.09 0.42 -4.35
C LEU A 136 -14.39 1.69 -3.58
N HIS A 137 -13.59 2.74 -3.79
CA HIS A 137 -13.90 4.04 -3.20
C HIS A 137 -15.23 4.61 -3.73
N LEU A 138 -15.58 4.35 -4.99
CA LEU A 138 -16.83 4.80 -5.59
C LEU A 138 -18.02 3.91 -5.24
N ASN A 139 -17.78 2.61 -5.08
CA ASN A 139 -18.82 1.64 -4.75
C ASN A 139 -18.27 0.50 -3.88
N THR A 140 -18.64 0.52 -2.60
CA THR A 140 -18.21 -0.48 -1.62
C THR A 140 -18.94 -1.81 -1.75
N THR A 141 -20.05 -1.90 -2.50
CA THR A 141 -20.78 -3.16 -2.72
C THR A 141 -20.01 -4.15 -3.59
N LEU A 142 -18.89 -3.74 -4.19
CA LEU A 142 -18.01 -4.60 -4.97
C LEU A 142 -17.21 -5.60 -4.10
N LEU A 143 -17.23 -5.44 -2.78
CA LEU A 143 -16.61 -6.39 -1.83
C LEU A 143 -17.47 -7.62 -1.54
N GLY A 144 -18.72 -7.66 -2.02
CA GLY A 144 -19.69 -8.73 -1.74
C GLY A 144 -20.52 -8.43 -0.50
#